data_AF-A0A8T4CDR0-F1
#
_entry.id   AF-A0A8T4CDR0-F1
#
_cell.length_a   1.000
_cell.length_b   1.000
_cell.length_c   1.000
_cell.angle_alpha   90.00
_cell.angle_beta   90.00
_cell.angle_gamma   90.00
#
_symmetry.space_group_name_H-M   'P 1'
#
loop_
_entity.id
_entity.type
_entity.pdbx_description
1 polymer ?
#
loop_
_entity_poly.entity_id
_entity_poly.type
_entity_poly.pdbx_seq_one_letter_code
_entity_poly.pdbx_strand_id
1 'polypeptide(L)'
;MANKGRYGTGNFIPDYDWRDLPPSSPRDVEGGLALASRRGAIGRTWWSKRWIEVLESFGWASRLQRGRNYARRGQVTDLHVTEKGAEARVQGSRPEPYKVSIRLKPTEPAAWGRVSVALGEDAGLLARLLAGEVPEELEKVFARAGTALLPRKALELRTDCSCPDTANPCKHIAAVHYILAERLDQDPFLVFLLRGKSRSEVMDALTSRGPPPPTGPEDSPPGGSGPPAAAGQTGPTTDLLAYWRPGPRLAQAECVPQPPAVDGVVLRRIGDPVFLPAAQATGLRGALGKVYSLVTEKALAASRGERTVTSVPDAPQAAPALRPASPGAPAARVRSLDHTRKGRRRNKKTSITASLKIGVRPRGYRHGRRRLRKSR
;
A
#
# COMPACT_ATOMS: atom_id res chain seq x y z
N MET A 1 21.91 -76.96 48.06
CA MET A 1 21.11 -75.71 48.05
C MET A 1 22.04 -74.61 47.56
N ALA A 2 21.86 -74.09 46.34
CA ALA A 2 21.09 -72.87 46.04
C ALA A 2 21.73 -71.61 46.68
N ASN A 3 22.02 -70.50 45.98
CA ASN A 3 21.58 -70.07 44.64
C ASN A 3 22.66 -69.18 43.99
N LYS A 4 23.14 -69.52 42.77
CA LYS A 4 24.03 -68.63 41.99
C LYS A 4 23.19 -67.62 41.23
N GLY A 5 22.98 -66.44 41.82
CA GLY A 5 22.29 -65.31 41.20
C GLY A 5 22.95 -64.89 39.89
N ARG A 6 22.34 -65.28 38.77
CA ARG A 6 22.81 -65.00 37.42
C ARG A 6 22.35 -63.59 37.04
N TYR A 7 23.13 -62.57 37.39
CA TYR A 7 22.90 -61.21 36.89
C TYR A 7 22.97 -61.23 35.36
N GLY A 8 21.84 -60.90 34.72
CA GLY A 8 21.70 -60.98 33.27
C GLY A 8 22.68 -60.07 32.56
N THR A 9 23.05 -60.47 31.34
CA THR A 9 23.79 -59.65 30.39
C THR A 9 23.08 -58.31 30.21
N GLY A 10 23.61 -57.25 30.82
CA GLY A 10 23.11 -55.90 30.61
C GLY A 10 23.22 -55.56 29.13
N ASN A 11 22.10 -55.17 28.51
CA ASN A 11 22.14 -54.58 27.18
C ASN A 11 23.07 -53.39 27.23
N PHE A 12 24.17 -53.46 26.48
CA PHE A 12 25.10 -52.36 26.28
C PHE A 12 24.35 -51.29 25.48
N ILE A 13 23.72 -50.34 26.17
CA ILE A 13 23.24 -49.11 25.55
C ILE A 13 24.52 -48.37 25.14
N PRO A 14 24.80 -48.20 23.84
CA PRO A 14 25.99 -47.47 23.44
C PRO A 14 25.91 -46.03 23.97
N ASP A 15 27.03 -45.51 24.48
CA ASP A 15 27.17 -44.11 24.85
C ASP A 15 26.91 -43.23 23.62
N TYR A 16 25.67 -42.78 23.48
CA TYR A 16 25.29 -41.81 22.46
C TYR A 16 25.84 -40.44 22.88
N ASP A 17 26.98 -40.05 22.32
CA ASP A 17 27.37 -38.64 22.39
C ASP A 17 26.31 -37.83 21.63
N TRP A 18 25.62 -36.95 22.34
CA TRP A 18 24.62 -36.03 21.80
C TRP A 18 25.19 -35.11 20.72
N ARG A 19 26.53 -34.99 20.62
CA ARG A 19 27.25 -34.29 19.55
C ARG A 19 27.17 -34.99 18.18
N ASP A 20 26.95 -36.30 18.15
CA ASP A 20 26.90 -37.10 16.91
C ASP A 20 25.50 -37.15 16.29
N LEU A 21 24.49 -36.58 16.95
CA LEU A 21 23.14 -36.45 16.39
C LEU A 21 23.13 -35.46 15.21
N PRO A 22 22.63 -35.85 14.02
CA PRO A 22 22.58 -34.95 12.87
C PRO A 22 21.69 -33.73 13.18
N PRO A 23 22.08 -32.51 12.76
CA PRO A 23 21.33 -31.31 13.08
C PRO A 23 19.94 -31.36 12.46
N SER A 24 18.89 -31.24 13.28
CA SER A 24 17.51 -31.38 12.81
C SER A 24 17.18 -30.36 11.70
N SER A 25 16.90 -30.86 10.49
CA SER A 25 16.46 -30.05 9.37
C SER A 25 14.98 -29.66 9.53
N PRO A 26 14.53 -28.53 8.95
CA PRO A 26 13.11 -28.30 8.74
C PRO A 26 12.55 -29.41 7.87
N ARG A 27 11.27 -29.77 8.08
CA ARG A 27 10.49 -30.53 7.09
C ARG A 27 10.14 -29.60 5.94
N ASP A 28 10.07 -30.13 4.73
CA ASP A 28 9.64 -29.33 3.58
C ASP A 28 8.13 -29.09 3.61
N VAL A 29 7.70 -27.98 2.99
CA VAL A 29 6.31 -27.53 2.93
C VAL A 29 5.94 -27.38 1.47
N GLU A 30 4.85 -28.02 1.06
CA GLU A 30 4.21 -27.75 -0.23
C GLU A 30 3.26 -26.56 -0.10
N GLY A 31 3.33 -25.61 -1.04
CA GLY A 31 2.43 -24.44 -1.09
C GLY A 31 2.64 -23.36 -0.03
N GLY A 32 3.65 -23.45 0.83
CA GLY A 32 3.90 -22.47 1.89
C GLY A 32 4.34 -21.09 1.40
N LEU A 33 4.06 -20.06 2.19
CA LEU A 33 4.33 -18.66 1.90
C LEU A 33 5.84 -18.40 1.79
N ALA A 34 6.31 -18.25 0.55
CA ALA A 34 7.69 -17.95 0.22
C ALA A 34 7.85 -16.48 -0.22
N LEU A 35 8.97 -15.86 0.16
CA LEU A 35 9.35 -14.54 -0.37
C LEU A 35 9.57 -14.60 -1.88
N ALA A 36 9.06 -13.63 -2.65
CA ALA A 36 9.30 -13.55 -4.09
C ALA A 36 10.80 -13.44 -4.43
N SER A 37 11.59 -12.81 -3.54
CA SER A 37 13.03 -12.60 -3.70
C SER A 37 13.86 -13.79 -3.17
N ARG A 38 14.23 -14.72 -4.07
CA ARG A 38 15.12 -15.86 -3.74
C ARG A 38 16.56 -15.44 -3.39
N ARG A 39 17.05 -14.28 -3.87
CA ARG A 39 18.39 -13.71 -3.57
C ARG A 39 18.35 -12.18 -3.58
N GLY A 40 19.25 -11.53 -2.85
CA GLY A 40 19.30 -10.05 -2.77
C GLY A 40 18.38 -9.46 -1.69
N ALA A 41 18.02 -8.18 -1.84
CA ALA A 41 17.16 -7.44 -0.91
C ALA A 41 15.76 -8.07 -0.78
N ILE A 42 15.06 -7.74 0.32
CA ILE A 42 13.66 -8.08 0.55
C ILE A 42 12.90 -6.76 0.65
N GLY A 43 11.69 -6.73 0.11
CA GLY A 43 10.89 -5.52 0.02
C GLY A 43 11.10 -4.76 -1.28
N ARG A 44 10.00 -4.54 -2.01
CA ARG A 44 9.94 -3.75 -3.24
C ARG A 44 9.63 -2.28 -2.94
N THR A 45 8.59 -2.04 -2.14
CA THR A 45 8.14 -0.69 -1.77
C THR A 45 9.02 -0.08 -0.66
N TRP A 46 8.63 1.10 -0.17
CA TRP A 46 9.24 1.73 0.99
C TRP A 46 8.84 1.03 2.30
N TRP A 47 7.58 0.61 2.47
CA TRP A 47 7.05 0.07 3.74
C TRP A 47 7.74 -1.21 4.20
N SER A 48 8.00 -2.14 3.29
CA SER A 48 8.72 -3.38 3.58
C SER A 48 10.17 -3.14 4.02
N LYS A 49 10.88 -2.24 3.33
CA LYS A 49 12.26 -1.83 3.68
C LYS A 49 12.28 -1.15 5.04
N ARG A 50 11.39 -0.17 5.24
CA ARG A 50 11.25 0.58 6.49
C ARG A 50 10.92 -0.35 7.68
N TRP A 51 10.06 -1.33 7.48
CA TRP A 51 9.75 -2.35 8.49
C TRP A 51 10.99 -3.17 8.86
N ILE A 52 11.77 -3.63 7.88
CA ILE A 52 13.01 -4.39 8.11
C ILE A 52 14.07 -3.51 8.80
N GLU A 53 14.27 -2.27 8.36
CA GLU A 53 15.18 -1.30 8.99
C GLU A 53 14.84 -1.06 10.47
N VAL A 54 13.56 -0.92 10.80
CA VAL A 54 13.09 -0.77 12.18
C VAL A 54 13.45 -2.00 13.01
N LEU A 55 13.24 -3.23 12.50
CA LEU A 55 13.62 -4.45 13.20
C LEU A 55 15.14 -4.61 13.34
N GLU A 56 15.92 -4.22 12.32
CA GLU A 56 17.38 -4.24 12.36
C GLU A 56 17.94 -3.23 13.37
N SER A 57 17.27 -2.07 13.54
CA SER A 57 17.62 -1.05 14.53
C SER A 57 17.55 -1.54 15.99
N PHE A 58 16.79 -2.61 16.25
CA PHE A 58 16.73 -3.25 17.57
C PHE A 58 17.93 -4.17 17.88
N GLY A 59 18.95 -4.18 17.00
CA GLY A 59 20.11 -5.07 17.11
C GLY A 59 19.84 -6.51 16.68
N TRP A 60 18.72 -6.75 15.98
CA TRP A 60 18.27 -8.10 15.62
C TRP A 60 18.82 -8.62 14.29
N ALA A 61 19.62 -7.84 13.55
CA ALA A 61 20.10 -8.19 12.20
C ALA A 61 20.66 -9.63 12.07
N SER A 62 21.51 -10.08 13.00
CA SER A 62 22.08 -11.44 13.01
C SER A 62 21.07 -12.55 13.34
N ARG A 63 19.98 -12.23 14.04
CA ARG A 63 18.85 -13.13 14.31
C ARG A 63 17.93 -13.21 13.09
N LEU A 64 17.62 -12.05 12.50
CA LEU A 64 16.81 -11.92 11.29
C LEU A 64 17.41 -12.72 10.12
N GLN A 65 18.73 -12.63 9.91
CA GLN A 65 19.43 -13.36 8.83
C GLN A 65 19.11 -14.87 8.80
N ARG A 66 18.91 -15.53 9.96
CA ARG A 66 18.54 -16.96 10.03
C ARG A 66 17.09 -17.20 9.57
N GLY A 67 16.15 -16.36 10.00
CA GLY A 67 14.75 -16.42 9.56
C GLY A 67 14.56 -16.09 8.08
N ARG A 68 15.45 -15.28 7.50
CA ARG A 68 15.46 -14.95 6.06
C ARG A 68 15.47 -16.20 5.17
N ASN A 69 16.24 -17.22 5.55
CA ASN A 69 16.34 -18.46 4.79
C ASN A 69 15.09 -19.34 4.96
N TYR A 70 14.42 -19.30 6.10
CA TYR A 70 13.13 -19.97 6.31
C TYR A 70 12.03 -19.33 5.43
N ALA A 71 11.91 -18.01 5.46
CA ALA A 71 10.95 -17.27 4.62
C ALA A 71 11.19 -17.47 3.12
N ARG A 72 12.45 -17.64 2.67
CA ARG A 72 12.78 -17.99 1.28
C ARG A 72 12.43 -19.43 0.87
N ARG A 73 12.37 -20.35 1.84
CA ARG A 73 12.06 -21.77 1.61
C ARG A 73 10.56 -22.10 1.68
N GLY A 74 9.68 -21.11 1.80
CA GLY A 74 8.25 -21.35 1.96
C GLY A 74 7.86 -21.97 3.30
N GLN A 75 8.69 -21.83 4.33
CA GLN A 75 8.50 -22.52 5.61
C GLN A 75 7.41 -21.88 6.50
N VAL A 76 6.87 -20.72 6.12
CA VAL A 76 5.69 -20.14 6.77
C VAL A 76 4.46 -20.70 6.06
N THR A 77 3.73 -21.62 6.69
CA THR A 77 2.60 -22.32 6.04
C THR A 77 1.37 -21.42 5.93
N ASP A 78 1.22 -20.47 6.86
CA ASP A 78 0.05 -19.62 7.00
C ASP A 78 0.41 -18.31 7.74
N LEU A 79 -0.30 -17.22 7.42
CA LEU A 79 -0.19 -15.90 8.02
C LEU A 79 -1.54 -15.17 7.96
N HIS A 80 -2.12 -14.93 9.12
CA HIS A 80 -3.30 -14.09 9.31
C HIS A 80 -2.92 -12.80 10.05
N VAL A 81 -3.38 -11.65 9.57
CA VAL A 81 -3.14 -10.34 10.21
C VAL A 81 -4.49 -9.77 10.64
N THR A 82 -4.57 -9.34 11.89
CA THR A 82 -5.79 -8.83 12.54
C THR A 82 -5.44 -7.61 13.39
N GLU A 83 -6.46 -6.92 13.93
CA GLU A 83 -6.30 -5.83 14.91
C GLU A 83 -5.49 -6.22 16.16
N LYS A 84 -5.47 -7.52 16.50
CA LYS A 84 -4.72 -8.06 17.64
C LYS A 84 -3.25 -8.33 17.31
N GLY A 85 -2.85 -8.19 16.04
CA GLY A 85 -1.53 -8.52 15.53
C GLY A 85 -1.55 -9.58 14.43
N ALA A 86 -0.37 -10.06 14.06
CA ALA A 86 -0.18 -11.16 13.13
C ALA A 86 -0.03 -12.50 13.86
N GLU A 87 -0.75 -13.52 13.40
CA GLU A 87 -0.66 -14.90 13.85
C GLU A 87 -0.28 -15.78 12.66
N ALA A 88 0.65 -16.71 12.87
CA ALA A 88 1.25 -17.48 11.77
C ALA A 88 1.62 -18.89 12.21
N ARG A 89 1.73 -19.78 11.22
CA ARG A 89 2.25 -21.15 11.39
C ARG A 89 3.55 -21.30 10.61
N VAL A 90 4.58 -21.83 11.27
CA VAL A 90 5.91 -21.99 10.68
C VAL A 90 6.39 -23.42 10.85
N GLN A 91 6.60 -24.11 9.73
CA GLN A 91 7.13 -25.46 9.73
C GLN A 91 8.58 -25.47 10.22
N GLY A 92 8.90 -26.47 11.04
CA GLY A 92 10.22 -26.72 11.59
C GLY A 92 10.58 -28.19 11.45
N SER A 93 11.39 -28.72 12.37
CA SER A 93 11.75 -30.15 12.38
C SER A 93 10.64 -31.06 12.94
N ARG A 94 9.75 -30.52 13.80
CA ARG A 94 8.60 -31.25 14.36
C ARG A 94 7.47 -31.47 13.34
N PRO A 95 6.62 -32.50 13.50
CA PRO A 95 5.46 -32.72 12.63
C PRO A 95 4.45 -31.56 12.65
N GLU A 96 4.12 -31.03 13.84
CA GLU A 96 3.23 -29.88 13.96
C GLU A 96 3.99 -28.56 13.71
N PRO A 97 3.51 -27.67 12.82
CA PRO A 97 4.06 -26.33 12.65
C PRO A 97 4.04 -25.53 13.96
N TYR A 98 5.10 -24.77 14.22
CA TYR A 98 5.16 -23.86 15.36
C TYR A 98 4.18 -22.71 15.18
N LYS A 99 3.45 -22.37 16.25
CA LYS A 99 2.58 -21.21 16.33
C LYS A 99 3.46 -20.00 16.62
N VAL A 100 3.28 -18.92 15.87
CA VAL A 100 3.99 -17.63 16.04
C VAL A 100 2.94 -16.54 16.20
N SER A 101 3.13 -15.63 17.15
CA SER A 101 2.35 -14.40 17.23
C SER A 101 3.26 -13.17 17.30
N ILE A 102 2.84 -12.09 16.65
CA ILE A 102 3.53 -10.80 16.58
C ILE A 102 2.49 -9.71 16.83
N ARG A 103 2.58 -9.05 17.97
CA ARG A 103 1.62 -8.02 18.41
C ARG A 103 2.35 -6.71 18.64
N LEU A 104 1.96 -5.68 17.88
CA LEU A 104 2.44 -4.32 18.06
C LEU A 104 1.53 -3.61 19.08
N LYS A 105 2.09 -2.74 19.92
CA LYS A 105 1.29 -1.97 20.89
C LYS A 105 0.22 -1.16 20.16
N PRO A 106 -1.09 -1.30 20.48
CA PRO A 106 -2.14 -0.52 19.84
C PRO A 106 -1.97 0.99 20.04
N THR A 107 -2.52 1.79 19.12
CA THR A 107 -2.55 3.25 19.28
C THR A 107 -3.62 3.64 20.30
N GLU A 108 -3.26 4.49 21.26
CA GLU A 108 -4.21 5.02 22.23
C GLU A 108 -5.29 5.90 21.56
N PRO A 109 -6.58 5.81 21.93
CA PRO A 109 -7.64 6.60 21.29
C PRO A 109 -7.38 8.11 21.26
N ALA A 110 -6.83 8.69 22.34
CA ALA A 110 -6.48 10.10 22.40
C ALA A 110 -5.33 10.48 21.44
N ALA A 111 -4.36 9.57 21.24
CA ALA A 111 -3.30 9.76 20.26
C ALA A 111 -3.81 9.61 18.82
N TRP A 112 -4.74 8.66 18.58
CA TRP A 112 -5.42 8.50 17.30
C TRP A 112 -6.21 9.76 16.92
N GLY A 113 -6.97 10.34 17.86
CA GLY A 113 -7.69 11.60 17.62
C GLY A 113 -6.79 12.75 17.16
N ARG A 114 -5.58 12.88 17.72
CA ARG A 114 -4.58 13.87 17.26
C ARG A 114 -4.03 13.55 15.86
N VAL A 115 -3.84 12.28 15.53
CA VAL A 115 -3.46 11.85 14.16
C VAL A 115 -4.56 12.20 13.16
N SER A 116 -5.83 11.93 13.47
CA SER A 116 -6.95 12.26 12.58
C SER A 116 -7.08 13.77 12.33
N VAL A 117 -6.87 14.62 13.34
CA VAL A 117 -6.84 16.08 13.17
C VAL A 117 -5.68 16.51 12.26
N ALA A 118 -4.45 16.05 12.55
CA ALA A 118 -3.27 16.39 11.75
C ALA A 118 -3.31 15.84 10.30
N LEU A 119 -4.12 14.81 10.04
CA LEU A 119 -4.43 14.34 8.68
C LEU A 119 -5.50 15.18 7.97
N GLY A 120 -6.49 15.71 8.69
CA GLY A 120 -7.48 16.64 8.14
C GLY A 120 -6.87 17.98 7.71
N GLU A 121 -5.77 18.40 8.35
CA GLU A 121 -5.00 19.60 7.98
C GLU A 121 -4.21 19.44 6.66
N ASP A 122 -3.89 18.21 6.24
CA ASP A 122 -3.15 17.92 5.00
C ASP A 122 -4.05 17.20 3.99
N ALA A 123 -4.75 18.00 3.19
CA ALA A 123 -5.63 17.51 2.12
C ALA A 123 -4.91 16.62 1.09
N GLY A 124 -3.58 16.76 0.91
CA GLY A 124 -2.79 15.94 0.02
C GLY A 124 -2.57 14.52 0.56
N LEU A 125 -2.20 14.41 1.84
CA LEU A 125 -2.08 13.12 2.52
C LEU A 125 -3.44 12.43 2.67
N LEU A 126 -4.49 13.18 2.99
CA LEU A 126 -5.86 12.67 3.05
C LEU A 126 -6.32 12.13 1.68
N ALA A 127 -6.11 12.86 0.59
CA ALA A 127 -6.48 12.42 -0.75
C ALA A 127 -5.76 11.12 -1.15
N ARG A 128 -4.48 10.96 -0.79
CA ARG A 128 -3.70 9.74 -1.05
C ARG A 128 -4.21 8.55 -0.21
N LEU A 129 -4.54 8.76 1.07
CA LEU A 129 -5.19 7.75 1.91
C LEU A 129 -6.56 7.32 1.37
N LEU A 130 -7.38 8.28 0.89
CA LEU A 130 -8.65 8.00 0.22
C LEU A 130 -8.47 7.21 -1.08
N ALA A 131 -7.39 7.45 -1.83
CA ALA A 131 -7.02 6.66 -3.01
C ALA A 131 -6.47 5.25 -2.67
N GLY A 132 -6.26 4.93 -1.39
CA GLY A 132 -5.73 3.65 -0.95
C GLY A 132 -4.20 3.55 -0.95
N GLU A 133 -3.48 4.66 -1.08
CA GLU A 133 -2.06 4.75 -0.80
C GLU A 133 -1.81 5.02 0.69
N VAL A 134 -0.70 4.54 1.25
CA VAL A 134 -0.23 4.97 2.58
C VAL A 134 1.10 5.71 2.39
N PRO A 135 1.12 7.06 2.46
CA PRO A 135 2.33 7.86 2.23
C PRO A 135 3.42 7.66 3.30
N GLU A 136 4.70 7.79 2.95
CA GLU A 136 5.82 7.71 3.92
C GLU A 136 5.82 8.89 4.91
N GLU A 137 5.32 10.04 4.45
CA GLU A 137 5.17 11.28 5.21
C GLU A 137 4.27 11.10 6.45
N LEU A 138 3.43 10.06 6.44
CA LEU A 138 2.58 9.67 7.56
C LEU A 138 3.37 9.37 8.84
N GLU A 139 4.60 8.84 8.77
CA GLU A 139 5.45 8.70 9.97
C GLU A 139 5.67 10.05 10.68
N LYS A 140 5.81 11.14 9.91
CA LYS A 140 6.00 12.50 10.44
C LYS A 140 4.72 13.02 11.10
N VAL A 141 3.55 12.71 10.53
CA VAL A 141 2.24 13.06 11.11
C VAL A 141 2.04 12.36 12.46
N PHE A 142 2.32 11.05 12.53
CA PHE A 142 2.26 10.29 13.80
C PHE A 142 3.23 10.85 14.84
N ALA A 143 4.47 11.18 14.43
CA ALA A 143 5.47 11.77 15.32
C ALA A 143 5.02 13.12 15.89
N ARG A 144 4.44 14.02 15.07
CA ARG A 144 3.85 15.30 15.51
C ARG A 144 2.69 15.10 16.50
N ALA A 145 1.85 14.08 16.28
CA ALA A 145 0.78 13.70 17.21
C ALA A 145 1.27 13.03 18.52
N GLY A 146 2.58 12.88 18.71
CA GLY A 146 3.20 12.27 19.91
C GLY A 146 3.21 10.74 19.92
N THR A 147 2.83 10.10 18.82
CA THR A 147 2.78 8.64 18.65
C THR A 147 3.78 8.19 17.58
N ALA A 148 3.72 6.92 17.16
CA ALA A 148 4.52 6.39 16.06
C ALA A 148 3.74 5.28 15.35
N LEU A 149 3.76 5.28 14.03
CA LEU A 149 3.08 4.24 13.25
C LEU A 149 3.83 2.91 13.33
N LEU A 150 5.15 2.95 13.16
CA LEU A 150 6.05 1.81 13.36
C LEU A 150 6.59 1.74 14.81
N PRO A 151 6.99 0.57 15.32
CA PRO A 151 7.55 0.45 16.68
C PRO A 151 8.87 1.23 16.79
N ARG A 152 9.01 2.08 17.81
CA ARG A 152 10.27 2.82 18.05
C ARG A 152 11.27 2.07 18.92
N LYS A 153 10.80 1.07 19.67
CA LYS A 153 11.60 0.25 20.59
C LYS A 153 11.13 -1.19 20.50
N ALA A 154 12.04 -2.15 20.69
CA ALA A 154 11.74 -3.58 20.72
C ALA A 154 10.57 -3.92 21.69
N LEU A 155 10.47 -3.24 22.83
CA LEU A 155 9.42 -3.46 23.83
C LEU A 155 7.99 -3.11 23.34
N GLU A 156 7.85 -2.29 22.29
CA GLU A 156 6.54 -2.03 21.67
C GLU A 156 6.03 -3.21 20.83
N LEU A 157 6.89 -4.19 20.54
CA LEU A 157 6.63 -5.33 19.68
C LEU A 157 6.74 -6.63 20.50
N ARG A 158 5.59 -7.17 20.91
CA ARG A 158 5.53 -8.45 21.63
C ARG A 158 5.50 -9.59 20.63
N THR A 159 6.44 -10.52 20.73
CA THR A 159 6.52 -11.69 19.86
C THR A 159 6.64 -12.95 20.69
N ASP A 160 5.94 -13.99 20.26
CA ASP A 160 5.93 -15.31 20.91
C ASP A 160 6.02 -16.42 19.86
N CYS A 161 6.60 -17.57 20.23
CA CYS A 161 6.65 -18.74 19.37
C CYS A 161 6.71 -20.03 20.19
N SER A 162 5.90 -21.03 19.84
CA SER A 162 5.85 -22.34 20.51
C SER A 162 7.06 -23.26 20.25
N CYS A 163 8.19 -22.71 19.77
CA CYS A 163 9.42 -23.46 19.52
C CYS A 163 10.32 -23.50 20.76
N PRO A 164 11.18 -24.53 20.92
CA PRO A 164 12.06 -24.67 22.09
C PRO A 164 13.28 -23.71 22.09
N ASP A 165 13.32 -22.71 21.19
CA ASP A 165 14.38 -21.70 21.11
C ASP A 165 14.05 -20.57 22.09
N THR A 166 14.91 -20.34 23.09
CA THR A 166 14.74 -19.26 24.08
C THR A 166 15.10 -17.87 23.52
N ALA A 167 15.69 -17.80 22.33
CA ALA A 167 16.00 -16.53 21.69
C ALA A 167 14.73 -15.84 21.15
N ASN A 168 14.47 -14.61 21.59
CA ASN A 168 13.44 -13.75 21.01
C ASN A 168 14.08 -12.55 20.25
N PRO A 169 13.78 -12.31 18.96
CA PRO A 169 13.05 -13.20 18.04
C PRO A 169 13.87 -14.45 17.69
N CYS A 170 13.19 -15.59 17.59
CA CYS A 170 13.76 -16.84 17.09
C CYS A 170 13.76 -16.82 15.55
N LYS A 171 14.34 -17.86 14.93
CA LYS A 171 14.35 -18.00 13.46
C LYS A 171 12.94 -18.04 12.84
N HIS A 172 11.93 -18.55 13.55
CA HIS A 172 10.55 -18.61 13.05
C HIS A 172 9.87 -17.23 13.11
N ILE A 173 9.99 -16.50 14.23
CA ILE A 173 9.51 -15.11 14.36
C ILE A 173 10.16 -14.21 13.30
N ALA A 174 11.47 -14.35 13.10
CA ALA A 174 12.20 -13.65 12.05
C ALA A 174 11.71 -13.98 10.63
N ALA A 175 11.31 -15.23 10.36
CA ALA A 175 10.74 -15.60 9.06
C ALA A 175 9.38 -14.91 8.84
N VAL A 176 8.50 -14.92 9.84
CA VAL A 176 7.19 -14.26 9.78
C VAL A 176 7.33 -12.76 9.59
N HIS A 177 8.31 -12.11 10.23
CA HIS A 177 8.58 -10.68 9.99
C HIS A 177 8.92 -10.34 8.53
N TYR A 178 9.62 -11.22 7.81
CA TYR A 178 9.89 -11.00 6.39
C TYR A 178 8.67 -11.24 5.50
N ILE A 179 7.86 -12.27 5.78
CA ILE A 179 6.59 -12.48 5.04
C ILE A 179 5.63 -11.31 5.31
N LEU A 180 5.57 -10.81 6.54
CA LEU A 180 4.80 -9.62 6.91
C LEU A 180 5.29 -8.36 6.19
N ALA A 181 6.62 -8.19 6.03
CA ALA A 181 7.18 -7.11 5.23
C ALA A 181 6.74 -7.19 3.76
N GLU A 182 6.72 -8.39 3.16
CA GLU A 182 6.24 -8.57 1.78
C GLU A 182 4.71 -8.45 1.67
N ARG A 183 3.96 -8.71 2.75
CA ARG A 183 2.52 -8.43 2.80
C ARG A 183 2.23 -6.92 2.90
N LEU A 184 3.08 -6.15 3.61
CA LEU A 184 3.03 -4.68 3.63
C LEU A 184 3.34 -4.03 2.27
N ASP A 185 4.09 -4.69 1.38
CA ASP A 185 4.23 -4.25 -0.02
C ASP A 185 2.93 -4.41 -0.83
N GLN A 186 2.07 -5.36 -0.44
CA GLN A 186 0.83 -5.70 -1.16
C GLN A 186 -0.37 -4.93 -0.62
N ASP A 187 -0.43 -4.75 0.71
CA ASP A 187 -1.41 -3.90 1.39
C ASP A 187 -0.72 -3.11 2.51
N PRO A 188 -0.36 -1.84 2.25
CA PRO A 188 0.22 -0.96 3.26
C PRO A 188 -0.74 -0.65 4.42
N PHE A 189 -2.07 -0.80 4.28
CA PHE A 189 -3.02 -0.52 5.38
C PHE A 189 -2.88 -1.52 6.54
N LEU A 190 -2.21 -2.65 6.34
CA LEU A 190 -1.87 -3.58 7.42
C LEU A 190 -1.04 -2.91 8.52
N VAL A 191 -0.35 -1.80 8.26
CA VAL A 191 0.37 -1.04 9.30
C VAL A 191 -0.59 -0.41 10.34
N PHE A 192 -1.78 0.02 9.91
CA PHE A 192 -2.84 0.48 10.82
C PHE A 192 -3.51 -0.70 11.52
N LEU A 193 -3.73 -1.80 10.80
CA LEU A 193 -4.34 -3.01 11.35
C LEU A 193 -3.49 -3.57 12.51
N LEU A 194 -2.16 -3.64 12.33
CA LEU A 194 -1.22 -4.00 13.40
C LEU A 194 -1.23 -3.03 14.60
N ARG A 195 -1.69 -1.79 14.42
CA ARG A 195 -1.89 -0.79 15.48
C ARG A 195 -3.30 -0.81 16.09
N GLY A 196 -4.14 -1.77 15.71
CA GLY A 196 -5.51 -1.93 16.21
C GLY A 196 -6.53 -1.00 15.55
N LYS A 197 -6.34 -0.67 14.26
CA LYS A 197 -7.30 0.08 13.45
C LYS A 197 -7.52 -0.58 12.10
N SER A 198 -8.74 -1.06 11.86
CA SER A 198 -9.19 -1.58 10.57
C SER A 198 -9.20 -0.49 9.49
N ARG A 199 -9.14 -0.89 8.21
CA ARG A 199 -9.18 0.06 7.09
C ARG A 199 -10.44 0.94 7.14
N SER A 200 -11.61 0.35 7.40
CA SER A 200 -12.88 1.07 7.56
C SER A 200 -12.79 2.12 8.67
N GLU A 201 -12.36 1.76 9.88
CA GLU A 201 -12.21 2.75 10.97
C GLU A 201 -11.24 3.90 10.62
N VAL A 202 -10.18 3.62 9.85
CA VAL A 202 -9.27 4.67 9.36
C VAL A 202 -10.00 5.59 8.38
N MET A 203 -10.74 5.04 7.41
CA MET A 203 -11.49 5.85 6.44
C MET A 203 -12.59 6.65 7.13
N ASP A 204 -13.39 6.02 7.99
CA ASP A 204 -14.54 6.61 8.67
C ASP A 204 -14.10 7.74 9.62
N ALA A 205 -12.97 7.57 10.33
CA ALA A 205 -12.40 8.61 11.20
C ALA A 205 -11.85 9.82 10.42
N LEU A 206 -11.63 9.69 9.12
CA LEU A 206 -11.18 10.77 8.23
C LEU A 206 -12.34 11.44 7.49
N THR A 207 -13.36 10.69 7.07
CA THR A 207 -14.54 11.23 6.37
C THR A 207 -15.53 11.90 7.33
N SER A 208 -15.74 11.35 8.53
CA SER A 208 -16.58 11.97 9.59
C SER A 208 -16.03 13.30 10.13
N ARG A 209 -14.81 13.66 9.75
CA ARG A 209 -14.12 14.93 10.06
C ARG A 209 -13.80 15.78 8.84
N GLY A 210 -14.31 15.43 7.67
CA GLY A 210 -14.26 16.31 6.50
C GLY A 210 -14.96 17.65 6.80
N PRO A 211 -14.69 18.71 6.01
CA PRO A 211 -15.46 19.95 6.12
C PRO A 211 -16.95 19.63 5.99
N PRO A 212 -17.83 20.28 6.77
CA PRO A 212 -19.25 19.94 6.79
C PRO A 212 -19.83 20.01 5.37
N PRO A 213 -20.71 19.08 4.98
CA PRO A 213 -21.46 19.23 3.76
C PRO A 213 -22.22 20.57 3.80
N PRO A 214 -22.39 21.27 2.66
CA PRO A 214 -23.14 22.51 2.64
C PRO A 214 -24.57 22.25 3.14
N THR A 215 -24.88 22.74 4.33
CA THR A 215 -26.19 22.59 4.97
C THR A 215 -27.21 23.45 4.24
N GLY A 216 -27.87 22.86 3.24
CA GLY A 216 -29.21 23.31 2.84
C GLY A 216 -30.21 23.06 3.98
N PRO A 217 -31.31 23.81 4.06
CA PRO A 217 -32.29 23.64 5.13
C PRO A 217 -32.96 22.26 5.04
N GLU A 218 -32.86 21.48 6.12
CA GLU A 218 -33.56 20.20 6.28
C GLU A 218 -35.00 20.43 6.75
N ASP A 219 -35.97 20.26 5.85
CA ASP A 219 -37.37 20.01 6.21
C ASP A 219 -37.71 18.54 5.88
N SER A 220 -37.72 17.69 6.90
CA SER A 220 -38.30 16.33 6.84
C SER A 220 -38.65 15.82 8.24
N PRO A 221 -39.89 15.34 8.47
CA PRO A 221 -40.37 14.95 9.81
C PRO A 221 -39.89 13.54 10.22
N PRO A 222 -39.91 13.20 11.52
CA PRO A 222 -39.41 11.92 12.01
C PRO A 222 -40.44 10.80 11.83
N GLY A 223 -40.01 9.65 11.27
CA GLY A 223 -40.87 8.46 11.24
C GLY A 223 -40.20 7.21 10.65
N GLY A 224 -40.28 6.09 11.38
CA GLY A 224 -40.23 4.74 10.80
C GLY A 224 -38.92 3.96 10.92
N SER A 225 -38.84 3.12 11.96
CA SER A 225 -38.24 1.76 11.96
C SER A 225 -37.04 1.46 11.04
N GLY A 226 -35.88 1.20 11.64
CA GLY A 226 -34.73 0.60 10.93
C GLY A 226 -35.04 -0.79 10.37
N PRO A 227 -34.35 -1.22 9.29
CA PRO A 227 -34.63 -2.48 8.61
C PRO A 227 -34.24 -3.70 9.47
N PRO A 228 -35.05 -4.78 9.46
CA PRO A 228 -34.72 -6.01 10.16
C PRO A 228 -33.52 -6.74 9.51
N ALA A 229 -32.81 -7.53 10.30
CA ALA A 229 -31.63 -8.26 9.86
C ALA A 229 -31.91 -9.17 8.65
N ALA A 230 -31.18 -8.95 7.56
CA ALA A 230 -31.35 -9.70 6.31
C ALA A 230 -30.81 -11.13 6.41
N ALA A 231 -31.67 -12.07 6.78
CA ALA A 231 -31.47 -13.49 6.46
C ALA A 231 -31.55 -13.68 4.92
N GLY A 232 -30.69 -14.52 4.35
CA GLY A 232 -30.70 -14.82 2.92
C GLY A 232 -29.75 -13.97 2.07
N GLN A 233 -28.44 -14.16 2.27
CA GLN A 233 -27.45 -13.89 1.24
C GLN A 233 -27.13 -15.21 0.53
N THR A 234 -27.74 -15.43 -0.63
CA THR A 234 -27.23 -16.42 -1.58
C THR A 234 -25.88 -15.93 -2.10
N GLY A 235 -24.87 -16.81 -2.12
CA GLY A 235 -23.53 -16.47 -2.61
C GLY A 235 -23.54 -16.07 -4.10
N PRO A 236 -22.44 -15.48 -4.60
CA PRO A 236 -22.31 -15.15 -6.01
C PRO A 236 -22.50 -16.42 -6.86
N THR A 237 -23.35 -16.34 -7.88
CA THR A 237 -23.64 -17.48 -8.75
C THR A 237 -22.38 -17.92 -9.49
N THR A 238 -22.14 -19.22 -9.57
CA THR A 238 -21.01 -19.81 -10.31
C THR A 238 -21.19 -19.72 -11.84
N ASP A 239 -22.38 -19.34 -12.30
CA ASP A 239 -22.71 -19.14 -13.71
C ASP A 239 -22.32 -17.73 -14.19
N LEU A 240 -21.24 -17.65 -14.97
CA LEU A 240 -20.74 -16.43 -15.60
C LEU A 240 -21.74 -15.76 -16.56
N LEU A 241 -22.70 -16.51 -17.13
CA LEU A 241 -23.74 -15.97 -18.01
C LEU A 241 -24.93 -15.41 -17.22
N ALA A 242 -25.18 -15.92 -16.01
CA ALA A 242 -26.16 -15.36 -15.08
C ALA A 242 -25.66 -14.09 -14.37
N TYR A 243 -24.34 -13.89 -14.23
CA TYR A 243 -23.75 -12.70 -13.58
C TYR A 243 -24.26 -11.37 -14.17
N TRP A 244 -24.41 -11.30 -15.50
CA TRP A 244 -24.88 -10.10 -16.19
C TRP A 244 -26.40 -9.92 -16.22
N ARG A 245 -27.17 -10.85 -15.64
CA ARG A 245 -28.63 -10.75 -15.58
C ARG A 245 -29.07 -10.01 -14.32
N PRO A 246 -29.99 -9.03 -14.43
CA PRO A 246 -30.50 -8.33 -13.26
C PRO A 246 -31.25 -9.32 -12.36
N GLY A 247 -30.77 -9.47 -11.12
CA GLY A 247 -31.44 -10.31 -10.13
C GLY A 247 -32.80 -9.73 -9.69
N PRO A 248 -33.67 -10.53 -9.05
CA PRO A 248 -35.02 -10.09 -8.66
C PRO A 248 -35.02 -8.88 -7.71
N ARG A 249 -33.94 -8.64 -6.95
CA ARG A 249 -33.76 -7.42 -6.14
C ARG A 249 -33.58 -6.15 -6.97
N LEU A 250 -33.00 -6.22 -8.17
CA LEU A 250 -32.86 -5.04 -9.04
C LEU A 250 -34.19 -4.69 -9.73
N ALA A 251 -35.02 -5.70 -10.02
CA ALA A 251 -36.39 -5.48 -10.52
C ALA A 251 -37.31 -4.80 -9.49
N GLN A 252 -36.91 -4.78 -8.21
CA GLN A 252 -37.59 -4.10 -7.11
C GLN A 252 -36.87 -2.80 -6.68
N ALA A 253 -35.77 -2.42 -7.34
CA ALA A 253 -35.00 -1.24 -7.00
C ALA A 253 -35.62 0.02 -7.64
N GLU A 254 -36.33 0.80 -6.84
CA GLU A 254 -36.81 2.12 -7.27
C GLU A 254 -35.64 3.10 -7.39
N CYS A 255 -35.29 3.46 -8.62
CA CYS A 255 -34.31 4.51 -8.89
C CYS A 255 -35.00 5.87 -8.87
N VAL A 256 -34.88 6.60 -7.75
CA VAL A 256 -35.32 7.99 -7.65
C VAL A 256 -34.12 8.90 -7.98
N PRO A 257 -34.02 9.47 -9.19
CA PRO A 257 -32.94 10.39 -9.51
C PRO A 257 -33.08 11.66 -8.68
N GLN A 258 -31.95 12.11 -8.13
CA GLN A 258 -31.84 13.36 -7.37
C GLN A 258 -30.98 14.35 -8.17
N PRO A 259 -31.22 15.67 -8.08
CA PRO A 259 -30.31 16.66 -8.63
C PRO A 259 -28.92 16.54 -7.98
N PRO A 260 -27.83 16.82 -8.72
CA PRO A 260 -26.50 16.84 -8.13
C PRO A 260 -26.38 17.96 -7.10
N ALA A 261 -25.82 17.68 -5.92
CA ALA A 261 -25.66 18.67 -4.84
C ALA A 261 -24.77 19.88 -5.20
N VAL A 262 -24.07 19.84 -6.34
CA VAL A 262 -23.29 20.95 -6.89
C VAL A 262 -23.49 21.01 -8.40
N ASP A 263 -23.84 22.18 -8.92
CA ASP A 263 -24.07 22.38 -10.35
C ASP A 263 -22.80 22.20 -11.19
N GLY A 264 -22.94 21.40 -12.25
CA GLY A 264 -21.90 21.21 -13.26
C GLY A 264 -20.66 20.47 -12.78
N VAL A 265 -20.75 19.61 -11.74
CA VAL A 265 -19.61 18.80 -11.22
C VAL A 265 -18.80 18.13 -12.33
N VAL A 266 -19.46 17.55 -13.33
CA VAL A 266 -18.81 16.91 -14.49
C VAL A 266 -17.92 17.91 -15.24
N LEU A 267 -18.46 19.08 -15.58
CA LEU A 267 -17.74 20.15 -16.28
C LEU A 267 -16.60 20.73 -15.41
N ARG A 268 -16.84 20.92 -14.10
CA ARG A 268 -15.81 21.40 -13.15
C ARG A 268 -14.64 20.41 -13.07
N ARG A 269 -14.92 19.10 -13.01
CA ARG A 269 -13.91 18.03 -12.91
C ARG A 269 -13.12 17.83 -14.21
N ILE A 270 -13.75 18.01 -15.37
CA ILE A 270 -13.07 17.91 -16.68
C ILE A 270 -12.14 19.11 -16.92
N GLY A 271 -12.43 20.27 -16.34
CA GLY A 271 -11.65 21.49 -16.56
C GLY A 271 -12.01 22.19 -17.88
N ASP A 272 -11.15 23.10 -18.33
CA ASP A 272 -11.31 23.79 -19.60
C ASP A 272 -10.62 22.98 -20.72
N PRO A 273 -11.24 22.85 -21.91
CA PRO A 273 -10.65 22.11 -23.02
C PRO A 273 -9.33 22.73 -23.48
N VAL A 274 -8.23 22.00 -23.27
CA VAL A 274 -6.83 22.42 -23.56
C VAL A 274 -6.61 22.74 -25.05
N PHE A 275 -7.49 22.27 -25.94
CA PHE A 275 -7.43 22.49 -27.38
C PHE A 275 -8.13 23.79 -27.85
N LEU A 276 -8.76 24.56 -26.96
CA LEU A 276 -9.40 25.85 -27.29
C LEU A 276 -8.67 27.04 -26.66
N PRO A 277 -8.65 28.22 -27.33
CA PRO A 277 -8.25 29.47 -26.70
C PRO A 277 -9.11 29.76 -25.45
N ALA A 278 -8.50 30.27 -24.38
CA ALA A 278 -9.15 30.42 -23.07
C ALA A 278 -10.54 31.10 -23.11
N ALA A 279 -10.70 32.17 -23.90
CA ALA A 279 -11.98 32.86 -24.06
C ALA A 279 -13.09 31.97 -24.67
N GLN A 280 -12.73 31.09 -25.61
CA GLN A 280 -13.66 30.13 -26.22
C GLN A 280 -13.93 28.94 -25.30
N ALA A 281 -12.92 28.48 -24.54
CA ALA A 281 -13.05 27.42 -23.55
C ALA A 281 -14.06 27.79 -22.44
N THR A 282 -13.94 28.99 -21.85
CA THR A 282 -14.88 29.52 -20.86
C THR A 282 -16.29 29.66 -21.45
N GLY A 283 -16.40 30.13 -22.70
CA GLY A 283 -17.68 30.24 -23.42
C GLY A 283 -18.36 28.89 -23.61
N LEU A 284 -17.62 27.88 -24.07
CA LEU A 284 -18.13 26.51 -24.26
C LEU A 284 -18.56 25.88 -22.93
N ARG A 285 -17.77 26.06 -21.85
CA ARG A 285 -18.12 25.61 -20.51
C ARG A 285 -19.45 26.24 -20.04
N GLY A 286 -19.65 27.53 -20.27
CA GLY A 286 -20.90 28.23 -19.95
C GLY A 286 -22.11 27.72 -20.77
N ALA A 287 -21.91 27.45 -22.05
CA ALA A 287 -22.95 26.86 -22.90
C ALA A 287 -23.32 25.44 -22.46
N LEU A 288 -22.33 24.58 -22.21
CA LEU A 288 -22.54 23.22 -21.69
C LEU A 288 -23.21 23.22 -20.32
N GLY A 289 -22.89 24.18 -19.43
CA GLY A 289 -23.56 24.33 -18.14
C GLY A 289 -25.08 24.40 -18.27
N LYS A 290 -25.58 25.27 -19.18
CA LYS A 290 -27.01 25.42 -19.47
C LYS A 290 -27.63 24.12 -20.01
N VAL A 291 -26.93 23.43 -20.92
CA VAL A 291 -27.41 22.15 -21.48
C VAL A 291 -27.52 21.09 -20.39
N TYR A 292 -26.53 20.96 -19.50
CA TYR A 292 -26.56 20.00 -18.40
C TYR A 292 -27.69 20.30 -17.41
N SER A 293 -27.93 21.56 -17.05
CA SER A 293 -29.07 21.95 -16.21
C SER A 293 -30.42 21.54 -16.83
N LEU A 294 -30.63 21.84 -18.12
CA LEU A 294 -31.85 21.44 -18.84
C LEU A 294 -32.02 19.92 -18.95
N VAL A 295 -30.93 19.17 -19.10
CA VAL A 295 -30.96 17.69 -19.10
C VAL A 295 -31.33 17.16 -17.72
N THR A 296 -30.78 17.71 -16.63
CA THR A 296 -31.16 17.34 -15.27
C THR A 296 -32.63 17.65 -14.98
N GLU A 297 -33.11 18.83 -15.37
CA GLU A 297 -34.52 19.22 -15.22
C GLU A 297 -35.46 18.25 -15.95
N LYS A 298 -35.21 17.97 -17.23
CA LYS A 298 -36.01 17.01 -18.01
C LYS A 298 -35.93 15.57 -17.49
N ALA A 299 -34.78 15.14 -16.97
CA ALA A 299 -34.63 13.82 -16.37
C ALA A 299 -35.47 13.67 -15.09
N LEU A 300 -35.51 14.72 -14.25
CA LEU A 300 -36.33 14.76 -13.04
C LEU A 300 -37.84 14.78 -13.37
N ALA A 301 -38.27 15.57 -14.35
CA ALA A 301 -39.66 15.57 -14.84
C ALA A 301 -40.06 14.18 -15.35
N ALA A 302 -39.25 13.57 -16.22
CA ALA A 302 -39.49 12.24 -16.75
C ALA A 302 -39.59 11.16 -15.64
N SER A 303 -38.77 11.25 -14.58
CA SER A 303 -38.84 10.31 -13.46
C SER A 303 -40.11 10.42 -12.60
N ARG A 304 -40.79 11.57 -12.65
CA ARG A 304 -42.07 11.80 -11.95
C ARG A 304 -43.28 11.32 -12.74
N GLY A 305 -43.07 10.72 -13.91
CA GLY A 305 -44.14 10.28 -14.82
C GLY A 305 -44.74 11.43 -15.65
N GLU A 306 -44.20 12.65 -15.55
CA GLU A 306 -44.58 13.77 -16.39
C GLU A 306 -44.12 13.50 -17.83
N ARG A 307 -45.04 12.98 -18.67
CA ARG A 307 -44.79 12.79 -20.10
C ARG A 307 -44.76 14.13 -20.81
N THR A 308 -43.63 14.84 -20.73
CA THR A 308 -43.33 15.96 -21.63
C THR A 308 -43.11 15.43 -23.04
N VAL A 309 -44.21 15.20 -23.75
CA VAL A 309 -44.20 15.16 -25.21
C VAL A 309 -43.88 16.57 -25.68
N THR A 310 -42.67 16.78 -26.16
CA THR A 310 -42.36 17.89 -27.07
C THR A 310 -41.13 17.53 -27.86
N SER A 311 -41.19 17.90 -29.14
CA SER A 311 -40.14 17.73 -30.13
C SER A 311 -38.76 18.17 -29.62
N VAL A 312 -37.72 17.53 -30.16
CA VAL A 312 -36.39 18.13 -30.22
C VAL A 312 -36.58 19.53 -30.84
N PRO A 313 -36.20 20.63 -30.16
CA PRO A 313 -36.20 21.93 -30.82
C PRO A 313 -35.21 21.83 -31.98
N ASP A 314 -35.65 22.21 -33.18
CA ASP A 314 -34.83 22.10 -34.39
C ASP A 314 -33.42 22.62 -34.11
N ALA A 315 -32.43 21.77 -34.42
CA ALA A 315 -31.04 22.15 -34.24
C ALA A 315 -30.82 23.47 -35.01
N PRO A 316 -30.19 24.49 -34.39
CA PRO A 316 -29.92 25.74 -35.09
C PRO A 316 -29.17 25.40 -36.38
N GLN A 317 -29.76 25.75 -37.52
CA GLN A 317 -29.25 25.34 -38.82
C GLN A 317 -27.77 25.66 -38.90
N ALA A 318 -26.97 24.62 -39.18
CA ALA A 318 -25.52 24.73 -39.12
C ALA A 318 -25.07 25.89 -40.01
N ALA A 319 -24.41 26.89 -39.39
CA ALA A 319 -23.74 27.95 -40.13
C ALA A 319 -22.84 27.31 -41.20
N PRO A 320 -22.85 27.83 -42.44
CA PRO A 320 -22.30 27.12 -43.59
C PRO A 320 -20.86 26.69 -43.33
N ALA A 321 -20.61 25.39 -43.51
CA ALA A 321 -19.34 24.78 -43.20
C ALA A 321 -18.19 25.55 -43.87
N LEU A 322 -17.18 25.93 -43.07
CA LEU A 322 -15.90 26.41 -43.57
C LEU A 322 -15.35 25.38 -44.57
N ARG A 323 -15.40 25.73 -45.85
CA ARG A 323 -14.96 24.84 -46.94
C ARG A 323 -13.52 24.40 -46.68
N PRO A 324 -13.20 23.09 -46.75
CA PRO A 324 -11.81 22.69 -46.82
C PRO A 324 -11.20 23.28 -48.10
N ALA A 325 -10.07 23.95 -47.98
CA ALA A 325 -9.34 24.48 -49.13
C ALA A 325 -8.89 23.31 -50.01
N SER A 326 -9.32 23.30 -51.27
CA SER A 326 -8.89 22.27 -52.24
C SER A 326 -7.41 22.41 -52.58
N PRO A 327 -6.67 21.31 -52.79
CA PRO A 327 -5.25 21.35 -53.14
C PRO A 327 -5.06 21.83 -54.59
N GLY A 328 -4.18 22.82 -54.79
CA GLY A 328 -4.09 23.58 -56.05
C GLY A 328 -2.68 24.00 -56.50
N ALA A 329 -1.79 23.02 -56.67
CA ALA A 329 -0.59 23.10 -57.54
C ALA A 329 0.47 24.20 -57.20
N PRO A 330 1.54 24.36 -57.99
CA PRO A 330 2.84 23.80 -57.61
C PRO A 330 3.87 24.86 -57.14
N ALA A 331 4.78 24.46 -56.26
CA ALA A 331 5.85 25.31 -55.79
C ALA A 331 6.79 25.75 -56.92
N ALA A 332 6.88 27.07 -57.14
CA ALA A 332 7.78 27.66 -58.12
C ALA A 332 9.26 27.48 -57.72
N ARG A 333 10.11 27.33 -58.74
CA ARG A 333 11.57 27.17 -58.61
C ARG A 333 12.20 28.26 -57.75
N VAL A 334 12.88 27.87 -56.66
CA VAL A 334 13.98 28.67 -56.11
C VAL A 334 15.29 28.13 -56.68
N ARG A 335 16.08 29.01 -57.31
CA ARG A 335 17.36 28.65 -57.92
C ARG A 335 18.36 28.23 -56.85
N SER A 336 19.04 27.11 -57.08
CA SER A 336 20.30 26.80 -56.40
C SER A 336 21.38 27.81 -56.81
N LEU A 337 22.09 28.36 -55.83
CA LEU A 337 23.46 28.85 -56.02
C LEU A 337 24.39 28.09 -55.09
N ASP A 338 25.58 27.83 -55.59
CA ASP A 338 26.54 26.87 -55.04
C ASP A 338 27.06 27.25 -53.64
N HIS A 339 27.52 26.23 -52.89
CA HIS A 339 28.96 26.09 -52.72
C HIS A 339 29.37 24.66 -52.34
N THR A 340 30.18 24.06 -53.22
CA THR A 340 30.89 22.81 -52.97
C THR A 340 32.15 23.08 -52.13
N ARG A 341 32.39 22.29 -51.07
CA ARG A 341 33.77 21.91 -50.72
C ARG A 341 33.89 20.59 -49.96
N LYS A 342 34.68 19.68 -50.54
CA LYS A 342 35.10 18.40 -49.95
C LYS A 342 35.96 18.60 -48.69
N GLY A 343 35.58 17.92 -47.61
CA GLY A 343 36.44 17.12 -46.72
C GLY A 343 37.46 17.82 -45.80
N ARG A 344 37.63 17.27 -44.59
CA ARG A 344 38.86 16.54 -44.17
C ARG A 344 38.68 15.91 -42.78
N ARG A 345 39.24 14.71 -42.56
CA ARG A 345 39.40 14.09 -41.22
C ARG A 345 40.27 14.97 -40.31
N ARG A 346 39.87 15.17 -39.04
CA ARG A 346 40.68 15.03 -37.79
C ARG A 346 40.09 15.85 -36.62
N ASN A 347 39.84 15.19 -35.49
CA ASN A 347 40.36 15.56 -34.17
C ASN A 347 40.22 14.32 -33.27
N LYS A 348 41.30 13.76 -32.69
CA LYS A 348 42.22 14.26 -31.66
C LYS A 348 41.58 14.34 -30.27
N LYS A 349 42.15 13.52 -29.38
CA LYS A 349 42.05 13.60 -27.92
C LYS A 349 42.39 15.03 -27.45
N THR A 350 41.62 15.55 -26.50
CA THR A 350 42.06 16.60 -25.57
C THR A 350 41.59 16.25 -24.16
N SER A 351 42.52 15.74 -23.37
CA SER A 351 42.42 15.71 -21.91
C SER A 351 42.42 17.14 -21.36
N ILE A 352 41.51 17.46 -20.45
CA ILE A 352 41.59 18.68 -19.63
C ILE A 352 42.01 18.27 -18.22
N THR A 353 43.30 18.35 -17.96
CA THR A 353 43.85 18.49 -16.61
C THR A 353 43.75 19.96 -16.20
N ALA A 354 43.04 20.24 -15.11
CA ALA A 354 43.13 21.51 -14.39
C ALA A 354 43.72 21.22 -13.00
N SER A 355 44.71 22.01 -12.59
CA SER A 355 45.37 21.89 -11.28
C SER A 355 45.61 23.28 -10.70
N LEU A 356 45.23 23.48 -9.44
CA LEU A 356 45.92 24.28 -8.39
C LEU A 356 45.08 24.12 -7.10
N LYS A 357 45.63 23.57 -5.99
CA LYS A 357 46.20 24.29 -4.81
C LYS A 357 45.24 25.37 -4.26
N ILE A 358 44.81 25.46 -3.00
CA ILE A 358 45.44 25.30 -1.65
C ILE A 358 44.34 24.80 -0.65
N GLY A 359 44.57 24.15 0.52
CA GLY A 359 45.81 23.66 1.13
C GLY A 359 45.92 23.67 2.69
N VAL A 360 44.82 23.66 3.47
CA VAL A 360 44.85 23.78 4.97
C VAL A 360 44.78 22.41 5.69
N ARG A 361 45.51 22.27 6.81
CA ARG A 361 45.75 21.02 7.58
C ARG A 361 44.64 20.67 8.60
N PRO A 362 44.38 19.39 8.88
CA PRO A 362 43.78 18.94 10.14
C PRO A 362 44.85 18.64 11.22
N ARG A 363 44.58 19.00 12.49
CA ARG A 363 45.40 18.61 13.65
C ARG A 363 45.09 17.16 14.05
N GLY A 364 46.11 16.35 14.29
CA GLY A 364 45.95 15.00 14.83
C GLY A 364 45.84 15.00 16.36
N TYR A 365 45.04 14.09 16.91
CA TYR A 365 45.03 13.75 18.33
C TYR A 365 45.50 12.29 18.53
N ARG A 366 46.60 12.11 19.26
CA ARG A 366 47.06 10.79 19.72
C ARG A 366 46.53 10.55 21.13
N HIS A 367 45.96 9.38 21.39
CA HIS A 367 45.91 8.83 22.75
C HIS A 367 46.68 7.51 22.83
N GLY A 368 47.41 7.35 23.93
CA GLY A 368 48.52 6.42 24.05
C GLY A 368 48.13 5.08 24.66
N ARG A 369 48.78 4.01 24.20
CA ARG A 369 48.76 2.71 24.86
C ARG A 369 49.68 2.73 26.09
N ARG A 370 49.15 2.66 27.30
CA ARG A 370 49.94 2.32 28.50
C ARG A 370 50.33 0.85 28.45
N ARG A 371 51.63 0.54 28.54
CA ARG A 371 52.13 -0.81 28.83
C ARG A 371 52.08 -1.03 30.35
N LEU A 372 51.47 -2.12 30.78
CA LEU A 372 51.68 -2.66 32.13
C LEU A 372 53.05 -3.36 32.19
N ARG A 373 53.84 -3.06 33.23
CA ARG A 373 55.16 -3.64 33.48
C ARG A 373 55.04 -4.60 34.67
N LYS A 374 55.53 -5.83 34.54
CA LYS A 374 55.63 -6.79 35.65
C LYS A 374 56.90 -6.52 36.47
N SER A 375 56.74 -6.38 37.78
CA SER A 375 57.72 -6.55 38.87
C SER A 375 56.97 -6.26 40.17
N ARG A 376 57.07 -7.02 41.26
CA ARG A 376 57.92 -8.18 41.59
C ARG A 376 57.04 -9.31 42.12
#